data_AF-A0A098S5Q2-F1
#
_entry.id   AF-A0A098S5Q2-F1
#
_cell.length_a   1.000
_cell.length_b   1.000
_cell.length_c   1.000
_cell.angle_alpha   90.00
_cell.angle_beta   90.00
_cell.angle_gamma   90.00
#
_symmetry.space_group_name_H-M   'P 1'
#
loop_
_entity.id
_entity.type
_entity.pdbx_description
1 polymer ?
#
loop_
_entity_poly.entity_id
_entity_poly.type
_entity_poly.pdbx_seq_one_letter_code
_entity_poly.pdbx_strand_id
1 'polypeptide(L)'
;MNKDKFLQTGLLEQYILGLTDEEETKIVKDYAETYPEVQSEIDQMREALDQYAKQYAVMPPEELKSRVMKGVDQADQRSDTGTAVPGPASSGSNWMGAALMVLLIGASLFLYRGKAAAERDLASLESRHTIFQEECERQKAALQQQQQIFAILNHEATVPVRLHTTGLQANAEAVAYLNGLEKVAYINTGLLPELPSGKTYQLWADVEGEMINMGVLEQQSKGLKAVSYIDHAESLNITIEPEGGSDEPTVEQLIANGEV
;
A
#
# COMPACT_ATOMS: atom_id res chain seq x y z
N MET A 1 -19.52 33.56 9.80
CA MET A 1 -19.41 32.14 9.36
C MET A 1 -20.17 31.29 10.37
N ASN A 2 -20.79 30.16 10.00
CA ASN A 2 -21.37 29.27 11.02
C ASN A 2 -20.25 28.48 11.73
N LYS A 3 -20.55 27.96 12.94
CA LYS A 3 -19.63 27.18 13.78
C LYS A 3 -18.96 26.01 13.03
N ASP A 4 -19.74 25.20 12.35
CA ASP A 4 -19.26 23.97 11.68
C ASP A 4 -18.30 24.30 10.53
N LYS A 5 -18.58 25.38 9.80
CA LYS A 5 -17.69 25.87 8.74
C LYS A 5 -16.40 26.45 9.31
N PHE A 6 -16.44 27.07 10.50
CA PHE A 6 -15.25 27.58 11.19
C PHE A 6 -14.31 26.46 11.66
N LEU A 7 -14.87 25.39 12.24
CA LEU A 7 -14.10 24.21 12.65
C LEU A 7 -13.37 23.51 11.49
N GLN A 8 -13.84 23.67 10.25
CA GLN A 8 -13.24 23.08 9.06
C GLN A 8 -12.16 23.95 8.39
N THR A 9 -11.88 25.15 8.93
CA THR A 9 -10.94 26.09 8.31
C THR A 9 -9.47 25.77 8.53
N GLY A 10 -9.14 24.93 9.53
CA GLY A 10 -7.76 24.69 9.94
C GLY A 10 -7.17 25.82 10.80
N LEU A 11 -7.97 26.82 11.19
CA LEU A 11 -7.49 27.99 11.94
C LEU A 11 -7.28 27.69 13.43
N LEU A 12 -8.05 26.76 14.00
CA LEU A 12 -7.85 26.31 15.40
C LEU A 12 -6.48 25.65 15.57
N GLU A 13 -6.11 24.76 14.65
CA GLU A 13 -4.86 24.01 14.67
C GLU A 13 -3.66 24.98 14.56
N GLN A 14 -3.76 25.97 13.67
CA GLN A 14 -2.76 27.03 13.55
C GLN A 14 -2.65 27.87 14.82
N TYR A 15 -3.78 28.23 15.44
CA TYR A 15 -3.81 28.98 16.69
C TYR A 15 -3.17 28.21 17.85
N ILE A 16 -3.50 26.93 17.98
CA ILE A 16 -2.96 26.03 19.00
C ILE A 16 -1.43 25.86 18.85
N LEU A 17 -0.92 25.82 17.62
CA LEU A 17 0.51 25.75 17.32
C LEU A 17 1.24 27.10 17.42
N GLY A 18 0.53 28.20 17.69
CA GLY A 18 1.11 29.54 17.77
C GLY A 18 1.54 30.13 16.43
N LEU A 19 0.89 29.72 15.34
CA LEU A 19 1.21 30.12 13.96
C LEU A 19 0.31 31.24 13.42
N THR A 20 -0.72 31.64 14.16
CA THR A 20 -1.66 32.70 13.77
C THR A 20 -1.10 34.09 13.98
N ASP A 21 -1.48 35.04 13.13
CA ASP A 21 -1.24 36.46 13.35
C ASP A 21 -2.20 37.07 14.40
N GLU A 22 -2.07 38.37 14.69
CA GLU A 22 -2.90 39.06 15.69
C GLU A 22 -4.39 39.11 15.30
N GLU A 23 -4.70 39.25 14.01
CA GLU A 23 -6.08 39.32 13.52
C GLU A 23 -6.74 37.94 13.57
N GLU A 24 -6.05 36.91 13.12
CA GLU A 24 -6.48 35.51 13.18
C GLU A 24 -6.68 35.04 14.63
N THR A 25 -5.73 35.39 15.52
CA THR A 25 -5.84 35.10 16.95
C THR A 25 -7.10 35.70 17.56
N LYS A 26 -7.43 36.93 17.17
CA LYS A 26 -8.64 37.61 17.63
C LYS A 26 -9.89 36.89 17.13
N ILE A 27 -9.92 36.47 15.86
CA ILE A 27 -11.03 35.70 15.30
C ILE A 27 -11.25 34.40 16.08
N VAL A 28 -10.18 33.66 16.40
CA VAL A 28 -10.32 32.40 17.17
C VAL A 28 -10.86 32.66 18.58
N LYS A 29 -10.39 33.70 19.26
CA LYS A 29 -10.88 34.08 20.60
C LYS A 29 -12.35 34.50 20.56
N ASP A 30 -12.74 35.34 19.61
CA ASP A 30 -14.13 35.79 19.45
C ASP A 30 -15.07 34.60 19.21
N TYR A 31 -14.65 33.60 18.43
CA TYR A 31 -15.43 32.37 18.20
C TYR A 31 -15.47 31.46 19.42
N ALA A 32 -14.37 31.36 20.18
CA ALA A 32 -14.32 30.58 21.42
C ALA A 32 -15.21 31.18 22.53
N GLU A 33 -15.31 32.51 22.60
CA GLU A 33 -16.22 33.22 23.51
C GLU A 33 -17.69 33.07 23.09
N THR A 34 -17.95 33.02 21.79
CA THR A 34 -19.32 32.93 21.25
C THR A 34 -19.88 31.50 21.27
N TYR A 35 -19.03 30.49 21.05
CA TYR A 35 -19.44 29.09 20.93
C TYR A 35 -18.63 28.20 21.90
N PRO A 36 -19.25 27.73 23.01
CA PRO A 36 -18.57 26.88 24.00
C PRO A 36 -17.94 25.61 23.41
N GLU A 37 -18.48 25.07 22.32
CA GLU A 37 -17.91 23.90 21.66
C GLU A 37 -16.55 24.21 21.02
N VAL A 38 -16.34 25.43 20.50
CA VAL A 38 -15.04 25.85 19.95
C VAL A 38 -14.00 25.92 21.07
N GLN A 39 -14.39 26.44 22.23
CA GLN A 39 -13.52 26.44 23.42
C GLN A 39 -13.18 25.02 23.89
N SER A 40 -14.16 24.11 23.89
CA SER A 40 -13.95 22.70 24.22
C SER A 40 -12.95 22.03 23.27
N GLU A 41 -13.03 22.29 21.96
CA GLU A 41 -12.07 21.76 20.98
C GLU A 41 -10.65 22.31 21.22
N ILE A 42 -10.51 23.61 21.51
CA ILE A 42 -9.23 24.23 21.87
C ILE A 42 -8.60 23.53 23.09
N ASP A 43 -9.39 23.26 24.12
CA ASP A 43 -8.91 22.63 25.35
C ASP A 43 -8.50 21.16 25.12
N GLN A 44 -9.26 20.41 24.31
CA GLN A 44 -8.90 19.04 23.92
C GLN A 44 -7.58 18.98 23.12
N MET A 45 -7.39 19.90 22.16
CA MET A 45 -6.15 19.97 21.38
C MET A 45 -4.95 20.36 22.25
N ARG A 46 -5.13 21.26 23.21
CA ARG A 46 -4.08 21.62 24.19
C ARG A 46 -3.68 20.44 25.07
N GLU A 47 -4.66 19.70 25.57
CA GLU A 47 -4.42 18.51 26.38
C GLU A 47 -3.65 17.45 25.58
N ALA A 48 -4.02 17.22 24.32
CA ALA A 48 -3.32 16.29 23.44
C ALA A 48 -1.85 16.72 23.21
N LEU A 49 -1.61 18.02 22.99
CA LEU A 49 -0.25 18.55 22.86
C LEU A 49 0.56 18.45 24.16
N ASP A 50 -0.06 18.68 25.31
CA ASP A 50 0.61 18.55 26.60
C ASP A 50 1.00 17.09 26.88
N GLN A 51 0.13 16.13 26.55
CA GLN A 51 0.45 14.70 26.64
C GLN A 51 1.62 14.33 25.72
N TYR A 52 1.62 14.82 24.47
CA TYR A 52 2.74 14.65 23.56
C TYR A 52 4.03 15.27 24.11
N ALA A 53 3.98 16.51 24.59
CA ALA A 53 5.14 17.22 25.14
C ALA A 53 5.73 16.50 26.36
N LYS A 54 4.87 15.96 27.24
CA LYS A 54 5.28 15.14 28.39
C LYS A 54 5.94 13.83 27.98
N GLN A 55 5.40 13.16 26.97
CA GLN A 55 5.94 11.89 26.48
C GLN A 55 7.36 12.04 25.90
N TYR A 56 7.65 13.17 25.26
CA TYR A 56 8.94 13.47 24.64
C TYR A 56 9.77 14.49 25.43
N ALA A 57 9.48 14.66 26.73
CA ALA A 57 10.17 15.62 27.57
C ALA A 57 11.66 15.29 27.71
N VAL A 58 12.52 16.26 27.42
CA VAL A 58 13.97 16.17 27.65
C VAL A 58 14.30 16.85 28.96
N MET A 59 15.11 16.19 29.79
CA MET A 59 15.53 16.74 31.08
C MET A 59 16.32 18.05 30.85
N PRO A 60 15.82 19.20 31.36
CA PRO A 60 16.54 20.45 31.21
C PRO A 60 17.80 20.47 32.10
N PRO A 61 18.80 21.31 31.78
CA PRO A 61 19.97 21.52 32.65
C PRO A 61 19.56 21.93 34.07
N GLU A 62 20.23 21.38 35.09
CA GLU A 62 19.87 21.58 36.51
C GLU A 62 19.85 23.06 36.92
N GLU A 63 20.72 23.86 36.31
CA GLU A 63 20.85 25.30 36.59
C GLU A 63 19.66 26.13 36.07
N LEU A 64 18.92 25.62 35.08
CA LEU A 64 17.88 26.37 34.36
C LEU A 64 16.79 26.84 35.32
N LYS A 65 16.37 25.98 36.25
CA LYS A 65 15.34 26.31 37.24
C LYS A 65 15.76 27.49 38.11
N SER A 66 16.99 27.48 38.62
CA SER A 66 17.48 28.57 39.48
C SER A 66 17.60 29.90 38.73
N ARG A 67 18.02 29.86 37.46
CA ARG A 67 18.14 31.03 36.60
C ARG A 67 16.77 31.64 36.27
N VAL A 68 15.78 30.81 35.95
CA VAL A 68 14.41 31.26 35.69
C VAL A 68 13.79 31.87 36.94
N MET A 69 13.91 31.22 38.11
CA MET A 69 13.35 31.74 39.36
C MET A 69 13.96 33.08 39.76
N LYS A 70 15.28 33.24 39.65
CA LYS A 70 15.93 34.56 39.84
C LYS A 70 15.42 35.63 38.87
N GLY A 71 15.12 35.25 37.62
CA GLY A 71 14.57 36.15 36.62
C GLY A 71 13.15 36.60 36.94
N VAL A 72 12.31 35.71 37.48
CA VAL A 72 10.95 36.04 37.95
C VAL A 72 11.02 36.97 39.17
N ASP A 73 11.84 36.66 40.16
CA ASP A 73 12.00 37.50 41.37
C ASP A 73 12.50 38.92 41.02
N GLN A 74 13.39 39.03 40.02
CA GLN A 74 13.87 40.32 39.52
C GLN A 74 12.84 41.07 38.67
N ALA A 75 11.93 40.37 37.98
CA ALA A 75 10.84 40.98 37.23
C ALA A 75 9.77 41.54 38.17
N ASP A 76 9.44 40.83 39.25
CA ASP A 76 8.53 41.31 40.29
C ASP A 76 9.11 42.52 41.04
N GLN A 77 10.42 42.53 41.32
CA GLN A 77 11.08 43.68 41.97
C GLN A 77 11.22 44.92 41.07
N ARG A 78 11.11 44.77 39.75
CA ARG A 78 11.12 45.91 38.80
C ARG A 78 9.78 46.62 38.67
N SER A 79 8.72 46.05 39.25
CA SER A 79 7.37 46.62 39.15
C SER A 79 7.08 47.73 40.16
N ASP A 80 8.04 48.10 41.04
CA ASP A 80 7.79 49.07 42.12
C ASP A 80 8.84 50.19 42.31
N THR A 81 9.64 50.50 41.29
CA THR A 81 10.47 51.72 41.32
C THR A 81 10.38 52.49 40.01
N GLY A 82 9.50 53.49 40.02
CA GLY A 82 9.58 54.61 39.10
C GLY A 82 10.91 55.34 39.33
N THR A 83 11.91 54.98 38.54
CA THR A 83 13.14 55.77 38.41
C THR A 83 13.49 55.90 36.95
N ALA A 84 13.63 57.17 36.53
CA ALA A 84 13.96 57.59 35.19
C ALA A 84 15.19 56.84 34.67
N VAL A 85 15.02 56.24 33.49
CA VAL A 85 16.09 55.59 32.73
C VAL A 85 17.01 56.69 32.18
N PRO A 86 18.32 56.71 32.48
CA PRO A 86 19.26 57.51 31.73
C PRO A 86 19.38 56.91 30.33
N GLY A 87 19.19 57.73 29.29
CA GLY A 87 19.25 57.30 27.90
C GLY A 87 20.56 56.58 27.55
N PRO A 88 20.52 55.56 26.67
CA PRO A 88 21.72 54.82 26.33
C PRO A 88 22.69 55.71 25.56
N ALA A 89 23.89 55.86 26.12
CA ALA A 89 25.05 56.34 25.38
C ALA A 89 25.38 55.35 24.27
N SER A 90 25.26 55.80 23.02
CA SER A 90 25.59 55.05 21.82
C SER A 90 27.11 54.83 21.72
N SER A 91 27.56 53.63 22.08
CA SER A 91 28.86 53.11 21.67
C SER A 91 28.63 52.06 20.58
N GLY A 92 29.10 52.37 19.37
CA GLY A 92 28.89 51.58 18.16
C GLY A 92 29.57 50.23 18.20
N SER A 93 28.89 49.24 18.77
CA SER A 93 29.20 47.84 18.55
C SER A 93 28.08 47.24 17.68
N ASN A 94 28.43 46.77 16.49
CA ASN A 94 27.50 46.17 15.53
C ASN A 94 27.03 44.75 15.93
N TRP A 95 27.16 44.35 17.20
CA TRP A 95 26.77 43.02 17.69
C TRP A 95 25.30 42.70 17.46
N MET A 96 24.42 43.71 17.50
CA MET A 96 22.99 43.54 17.18
C MET A 96 22.76 43.21 15.69
N GLY A 97 23.51 43.84 14.78
CA GLY A 97 23.45 43.54 13.34
C GLY A 97 24.05 42.18 13.00
N ALA A 98 25.12 41.78 13.69
CA ALA A 98 25.71 40.45 13.57
C ALA A 98 24.77 39.35 14.08
N ALA A 99 24.10 39.56 15.23
CA ALA A 99 23.12 38.62 15.78
C ALA A 99 21.90 38.45 14.85
N LEU A 100 21.40 39.54 14.25
CA LEU A 100 20.31 39.49 13.27
C LEU A 100 20.72 38.73 12.00
N MET A 101 21.94 38.91 11.49
CA MET A 101 22.43 38.13 10.34
C MET A 101 22.54 36.64 10.65
N VAL A 102 23.05 36.26 11.82
CA VAL A 102 23.14 34.83 12.20
C VAL A 102 21.74 34.23 12.33
N LEU A 103 20.78 34.95 12.90
CA LEU A 103 19.39 34.52 12.99
C LEU A 103 18.76 34.35 11.61
N LEU A 104 18.94 35.31 10.70
CA LEU A 104 18.42 35.24 9.32
C LEU A 104 19.06 34.10 8.52
N ILE A 105 20.37 33.87 8.67
CA ILE A 105 21.06 32.74 8.05
C ILE A 105 20.53 31.41 8.63
N GLY A 106 20.36 31.33 9.94
CA GLY A 106 19.79 30.16 10.61
C GLY A 106 18.35 29.86 10.17
N ALA A 107 17.49 30.88 10.11
CA ALA A 107 16.12 30.78 9.64
C ALA A 107 16.06 30.39 8.14
N SER A 108 16.91 31.00 7.31
CA SER A 108 17.05 30.64 5.90
C SER A 108 17.48 29.18 5.71
N LEU A 109 18.47 28.71 6.48
CA LEU A 109 18.90 27.32 6.46
C LEU A 109 17.81 26.36 6.95
N PHE A 110 17.05 26.74 7.99
CA PHE A 110 15.92 25.95 8.49
C PHE A 110 14.81 25.84 7.44
N LEU A 111 14.41 26.96 6.84
CA LEU A 111 13.39 27.00 5.77
C LEU A 111 13.85 26.23 4.53
N TYR A 112 15.13 26.35 4.13
CA TYR A 112 15.69 25.60 3.01
C TYR A 112 15.70 24.09 3.28
N ARG A 113 16.06 23.67 4.51
CA ARG A 113 16.00 22.27 4.93
C ARG A 113 14.57 21.73 4.95
N GLY A 114 13.61 22.52 5.45
CA GLY A 114 12.20 22.17 5.44
C GLY A 114 11.64 22.02 4.02
N LYS A 115 11.98 22.95 3.13
CA LYS A 115 11.61 22.88 1.71
C LYS A 115 12.20 21.65 1.03
N ALA A 116 13.49 21.38 1.25
CA ALA A 116 14.15 20.20 0.69
C ALA A 116 13.58 18.88 1.24
N ALA A 117 13.10 18.86 2.48
CA ALA A 117 12.39 17.70 3.03
C ALA A 117 11.01 17.53 2.37
N ALA A 118 10.22 18.60 2.25
CA ALA A 118 8.92 18.58 1.61
C ALA A 118 8.99 18.16 0.13
N GLU A 119 10.01 18.62 -0.62
CA GLU A 119 10.24 18.19 -2.00
C GLU A 119 10.57 16.69 -2.11
N ARG A 120 11.34 16.15 -1.17
CA ARG A 120 11.62 14.70 -1.11
C ARG A 120 10.38 13.90 -0.74
N ASP A 121 9.60 14.39 0.21
CA ASP A 121 8.37 13.73 0.64
C ASP A 121 7.37 13.70 -0.51
N LEU A 122 7.21 14.82 -1.23
CA LEU A 122 6.36 14.90 -2.43
C LEU A 122 6.81 13.92 -3.52
N ALA A 123 8.11 13.90 -3.85
CA ALA A 123 8.65 12.96 -4.84
C ALA A 123 8.44 11.49 -4.40
N SER A 124 8.61 11.20 -3.11
CA SER A 124 8.36 9.86 -2.56
C SER A 124 6.87 9.48 -2.60
N LEU A 125 5.98 10.44 -2.37
CA LEU A 125 4.54 10.26 -2.38
C LEU A 125 4.05 10.00 -3.80
N GLU A 126 4.54 10.76 -4.78
CA GLU A 126 4.27 10.54 -6.20
C GLU A 126 4.72 9.14 -6.64
N SER A 127 5.93 8.73 -6.26
CA SER A 127 6.43 7.38 -6.56
C SER A 127 5.61 6.27 -5.90
N ARG A 128 5.19 6.45 -4.64
CA ARG A 128 4.30 5.48 -3.98
C ARG A 128 2.93 5.43 -4.62
N HIS A 129 2.41 6.58 -5.05
CA HIS A 129 1.13 6.66 -5.73
C HIS A 129 1.16 5.92 -7.07
N THR A 130 2.21 6.09 -7.87
CA THR A 130 2.34 5.35 -9.15
C THR A 130 2.44 3.85 -8.92
N ILE A 131 3.27 3.40 -7.96
CA ILE A 131 3.38 1.98 -7.61
C ILE A 131 2.04 1.42 -7.15
N PHE A 132 1.34 2.15 -6.28
CA PHE A 132 0.03 1.74 -5.77
C PHE A 132 -1.02 1.65 -6.89
N GLN A 133 -1.00 2.58 -7.84
CA GLN A 133 -1.87 2.53 -9.01
C GLN A 133 -1.57 1.32 -9.90
N GLU A 134 -0.29 1.04 -10.17
CA GLU A 134 0.13 -0.15 -10.93
C GLU A 134 -0.29 -1.45 -10.24
N GLU A 135 -0.10 -1.54 -8.92
CA GLU A 135 -0.55 -2.69 -8.12
C GLU A 135 -2.07 -2.85 -8.17
N CYS A 136 -2.83 -1.75 -8.07
CA CYS A 136 -4.28 -1.76 -8.15
C CYS A 136 -4.76 -2.26 -9.52
N GLU A 137 -4.19 -1.75 -10.62
CA GLU A 137 -4.54 -2.20 -11.97
C GLU A 137 -4.15 -3.66 -12.19
N ARG A 138 -2.99 -4.11 -11.67
CA ARG A 138 -2.58 -5.51 -11.72
C ARG A 138 -3.57 -6.41 -10.97
N GLN A 139 -4.03 -6.01 -9.79
CA GLN A 139 -5.02 -6.77 -9.01
C GLN A 139 -6.38 -6.82 -9.71
N LYS A 140 -6.84 -5.70 -10.28
CA LYS A 140 -8.08 -5.67 -11.08
C LYS A 140 -7.99 -6.59 -12.28
N ALA A 141 -6.89 -6.56 -13.02
CA ALA A 141 -6.67 -7.44 -14.17
C ALA A 141 -6.69 -8.93 -13.76
N ALA A 142 -6.03 -9.28 -12.65
CA ALA A 142 -6.04 -10.64 -12.12
C ALA A 142 -7.45 -11.08 -11.71
N LEU A 143 -8.22 -10.21 -11.04
CA LEU A 143 -9.60 -10.50 -10.65
C LEU A 143 -10.50 -10.69 -11.88
N GLN A 144 -10.38 -9.81 -12.88
CA GLN A 144 -11.13 -9.90 -14.12
C GLN A 144 -10.81 -11.19 -14.87
N GLN A 145 -9.53 -11.57 -14.95
CA GLN A 145 -9.12 -12.85 -15.54
C GLN A 145 -9.74 -14.04 -14.79
N GLN A 146 -9.75 -14.02 -13.45
CA GLN A 146 -10.36 -15.10 -12.67
C GLN A 146 -11.88 -15.16 -12.88
N GLN A 147 -12.56 -14.02 -12.98
CA GLN A 147 -13.99 -13.96 -13.30
C GLN A 147 -14.30 -14.51 -14.70
N GLN A 148 -13.45 -14.20 -15.68
CA GLN A 148 -13.59 -14.73 -17.04
C GLN A 148 -13.43 -16.26 -17.08
N ILE A 149 -12.39 -16.79 -16.43
CA ILE A 149 -12.19 -18.24 -16.32
C ILE A 149 -13.40 -18.88 -15.63
N PHE A 150 -13.87 -18.31 -14.52
CA PHE A 150 -15.05 -18.83 -13.82
C PHE A 150 -16.32 -18.78 -14.68
N ALA A 151 -16.51 -17.72 -15.47
CA ALA A 151 -17.64 -17.61 -16.40
C ALA A 151 -17.57 -18.68 -17.49
N ILE A 152 -16.38 -18.94 -18.06
CA ILE A 152 -16.17 -20.01 -19.04
C ILE A 152 -16.47 -21.36 -18.39
N LEU A 153 -15.92 -21.66 -17.21
CA LEU A 153 -16.12 -22.96 -16.55
C LEU A 153 -17.59 -23.26 -16.22
N ASN A 154 -18.40 -22.23 -15.91
CA ASN A 154 -19.83 -22.38 -15.62
C ASN A 154 -20.74 -22.14 -16.83
N HIS A 155 -20.16 -21.87 -18.00
CA HIS A 155 -20.94 -21.65 -19.22
C HIS A 155 -21.65 -22.94 -19.64
N GLU A 156 -22.87 -22.84 -20.18
CA GLU A 156 -23.67 -24.01 -20.60
C GLU A 156 -23.01 -24.84 -21.71
N ALA A 157 -22.17 -24.20 -22.53
CA ALA A 157 -21.39 -24.85 -23.59
C ALA A 157 -20.10 -25.52 -23.07
N THR A 158 -19.82 -25.45 -21.76
CA THR A 158 -18.64 -26.08 -21.16
C THR A 158 -18.98 -27.46 -20.63
N VAL A 159 -18.33 -28.47 -21.19
CA VAL A 159 -18.52 -29.88 -20.82
C VAL A 159 -17.32 -30.35 -19.97
N PRO A 160 -17.55 -30.87 -18.75
CA PRO A 160 -16.50 -31.50 -17.97
C PRO A 160 -16.25 -32.93 -18.44
N VAL A 161 -15.03 -33.23 -18.87
CA VAL A 161 -14.55 -34.57 -19.24
C VAL A 161 -13.68 -35.10 -18.11
N ARG A 162 -14.09 -36.21 -17.50
CA ARG A 162 -13.33 -36.84 -16.41
C ARG A 162 -12.38 -37.87 -16.99
N LEU A 163 -11.09 -37.74 -16.68
CA LEU A 163 -10.07 -38.69 -17.08
C LEU A 163 -9.83 -39.67 -15.94
N HIS A 164 -10.05 -40.94 -16.22
CA HIS A 164 -9.93 -42.06 -15.30
C HIS A 164 -8.59 -42.76 -15.49
N THR A 165 -8.01 -43.24 -14.38
CA THR A 165 -6.72 -43.94 -14.41
C THR A 165 -6.72 -45.21 -15.26
N THR A 166 -5.65 -45.40 -16.03
CA THR A 166 -5.37 -46.58 -16.85
C THR A 166 -4.25 -47.41 -16.23
N GLY A 167 -4.46 -47.94 -15.01
CA GLY A 167 -3.69 -49.05 -14.41
C GLY A 167 -2.22 -48.82 -14.04
N LEU A 168 -1.50 -47.90 -14.70
CA LEU A 168 -0.08 -47.59 -14.49
C LEU A 168 0.15 -46.72 -13.25
N GLN A 169 -0.83 -45.89 -12.87
CA GLN A 169 -0.84 -45.16 -11.61
C GLN A 169 -2.24 -45.17 -10.98
N ALA A 170 -2.40 -45.98 -9.94
CA ALA A 170 -3.61 -45.96 -9.13
C ALA A 170 -3.86 -44.53 -8.59
N ASN A 171 -5.07 -44.01 -8.81
CA ASN A 171 -5.53 -42.67 -8.38
C ASN A 171 -5.04 -41.47 -9.20
N ALA A 172 -4.56 -41.67 -10.43
CA ALA A 172 -4.42 -40.55 -11.37
C ALA A 172 -5.82 -40.10 -11.84
N GLU A 173 -6.31 -39.00 -11.29
CA GLU A 173 -7.57 -38.37 -11.69
C GLU A 173 -7.32 -36.94 -12.19
N ALA A 174 -8.00 -36.59 -13.27
CA ALA A 174 -8.03 -35.23 -13.79
C ALA A 174 -9.42 -34.92 -14.37
N VAL A 175 -9.76 -33.64 -14.43
CA VAL A 175 -10.99 -33.18 -15.10
C VAL A 175 -10.61 -32.09 -16.08
N ALA A 176 -10.87 -32.34 -17.36
CA ALA A 176 -10.82 -31.33 -18.40
C ALA A 176 -12.18 -30.63 -18.53
N TYR A 177 -12.16 -29.36 -18.92
CA TYR A 177 -13.33 -28.54 -19.19
C TYR A 177 -13.19 -28.02 -20.61
N LEU A 178 -14.06 -28.47 -21.50
CA LEU A 178 -14.03 -28.13 -22.91
C LEU A 178 -15.19 -27.19 -23.23
N ASN A 179 -14.91 -25.98 -23.72
CA ASN A 179 -15.94 -25.07 -24.20
C ASN A 179 -15.88 -24.99 -25.73
N GLY A 180 -16.83 -25.66 -26.39
CA GLY A 180 -16.87 -25.73 -27.85
C GLY A 180 -17.31 -24.45 -28.56
N LEU A 181 -17.97 -23.52 -27.85
CA LEU A 181 -18.42 -22.24 -28.40
C LEU A 181 -17.26 -21.23 -28.46
N GLU A 182 -16.58 -21.06 -27.32
CA GLU A 182 -15.44 -20.14 -27.17
C GLU A 182 -14.11 -20.75 -27.64
N LYS A 183 -14.10 -22.06 -27.99
CA LYS A 183 -12.93 -22.82 -28.44
C LYS A 183 -11.77 -22.74 -27.44
N VAL A 184 -12.10 -22.92 -26.16
CA VAL A 184 -11.13 -22.92 -25.05
C VAL A 184 -11.22 -24.21 -24.25
N ALA A 185 -10.09 -24.68 -23.76
CA ALA A 185 -9.99 -25.87 -22.94
C ALA A 185 -9.14 -25.62 -21.69
N TYR A 186 -9.58 -26.19 -20.58
CA TYR A 186 -8.84 -26.17 -19.32
C TYR A 186 -8.73 -27.57 -18.74
N ILE A 187 -7.70 -27.83 -17.94
CA ILE A 187 -7.57 -29.08 -17.19
C ILE A 187 -7.20 -28.80 -15.74
N ASN A 188 -7.89 -29.47 -14.81
CA ASN A 188 -7.54 -29.47 -13.41
C ASN A 188 -6.64 -30.67 -13.10
N THR A 189 -5.38 -30.39 -12.77
CA THR A 189 -4.34 -31.38 -12.46
C THR A 189 -4.13 -31.59 -10.95
N GLY A 190 -4.97 -31.01 -10.10
CA GLY A 190 -4.77 -31.01 -8.64
C GLY A 190 -4.74 -32.41 -7.99
N LEU A 191 -5.30 -33.42 -8.66
CA LEU A 191 -5.34 -34.81 -8.20
C LEU A 191 -4.32 -35.72 -8.91
N LEU A 192 -3.50 -35.18 -9.83
CA LEU A 192 -2.43 -35.96 -10.44
C LEU A 192 -1.28 -36.18 -9.45
N PRO A 193 -0.76 -37.42 -9.33
CA PRO A 193 0.38 -37.72 -8.48
C PRO A 193 1.66 -36.99 -8.91
N GLU A 194 2.57 -36.80 -7.96
CA GLU A 194 3.87 -36.24 -8.26
C GLU A 194 4.74 -37.22 -9.05
N LEU A 195 5.41 -36.71 -10.09
CA LEU A 195 6.37 -37.43 -10.91
C LEU A 195 7.80 -37.25 -10.39
N PRO A 196 8.71 -38.20 -10.70
CA PRO A 196 10.14 -38.02 -10.46
C PRO A 196 10.72 -36.89 -11.33
N SER A 197 11.88 -36.37 -10.92
CA SER A 197 12.60 -35.33 -11.68
C SER A 197 12.85 -35.74 -13.14
N GLY A 198 12.72 -34.79 -14.06
CA GLY A 198 12.93 -35.00 -15.49
C GLY A 198 11.74 -35.64 -16.22
N LYS A 199 10.58 -35.74 -15.57
CA LYS A 199 9.31 -36.20 -16.16
C LYS A 199 8.22 -35.14 -16.01
N THR A 200 7.29 -35.14 -16.95
CA THR A 200 6.11 -34.27 -16.95
C THR A 200 4.90 -35.06 -17.44
N TYR A 201 3.70 -34.55 -17.17
CA TYR A 201 2.52 -35.05 -17.85
C TYR A 201 2.31 -34.28 -19.16
N GLN A 202 1.69 -34.92 -20.14
CA GLN A 202 1.25 -34.28 -21.37
C GLN A 202 -0.17 -34.72 -21.70
N LEU A 203 -1.00 -33.78 -22.14
CA LEU A 203 -2.38 -34.01 -22.53
C LEU A 203 -2.49 -34.13 -24.04
N TRP A 204 -3.28 -35.08 -24.50
CA TRP A 204 -3.52 -35.38 -25.90
C TRP A 204 -5.01 -35.49 -26.17
N ALA A 205 -5.44 -35.04 -27.34
CA ALA A 205 -6.75 -35.33 -27.91
C ALA A 205 -6.59 -36.44 -28.95
N ASP A 206 -7.43 -37.46 -28.88
CA ASP A 206 -7.54 -38.47 -29.94
C ASP A 206 -8.58 -37.99 -30.97
N VAL A 207 -8.14 -37.76 -32.20
CA VAL A 207 -8.99 -37.37 -33.32
C VAL A 207 -8.78 -38.38 -34.43
N GLU A 208 -9.80 -39.21 -34.71
CA GLU A 208 -9.74 -40.27 -35.73
C GLU A 208 -8.53 -41.23 -35.58
N GLY A 209 -8.07 -41.48 -34.34
CA GLY A 209 -6.92 -42.32 -34.03
C GLY A 209 -5.57 -41.59 -34.04
N GLU A 210 -5.54 -40.28 -34.33
CA GLU A 210 -4.35 -39.44 -34.23
C GLU A 210 -4.32 -38.68 -32.90
N MET A 211 -3.21 -38.80 -32.18
CA MET A 211 -3.02 -38.15 -30.89
C MET A 211 -2.42 -36.76 -31.07
N ILE A 212 -3.27 -35.74 -30.93
CA ILE A 212 -2.91 -34.33 -31.11
C ILE A 212 -2.54 -33.72 -29.76
N ASN A 213 -1.37 -33.09 -29.70
CA ASN A 213 -0.84 -32.44 -28.50
C ASN A 213 -1.74 -31.27 -28.04
N MET A 214 -2.30 -31.36 -26.84
CA MET A 214 -3.06 -30.27 -26.20
C MET A 214 -2.21 -29.43 -25.25
N GLY A 215 -1.08 -29.95 -24.79
CA GLY A 215 -0.11 -29.19 -23.99
C GLY A 215 0.59 -30.00 -22.91
N VAL A 216 1.73 -29.48 -22.48
CA VAL A 216 2.55 -30.04 -21.40
C VAL A 216 2.05 -29.51 -20.05
N LEU A 217 1.83 -30.44 -19.12
CA LEU A 217 1.28 -30.16 -17.80
C LEU A 217 2.41 -30.14 -16.75
N GLU A 218 3.07 -29.00 -16.62
CA GLU A 218 4.16 -28.82 -15.64
C GLU A 218 3.74 -29.18 -14.19
N GLN A 219 4.56 -29.96 -13.49
CA GLN A 219 4.23 -30.45 -12.16
C GLN A 219 4.15 -29.36 -11.08
N GLN A 220 4.87 -28.24 -11.28
CA GLN A 220 4.99 -27.16 -10.30
C GLN A 220 3.71 -26.31 -10.18
N SER A 221 2.84 -26.36 -11.18
CA SER A 221 1.58 -25.62 -11.22
C SER A 221 0.39 -26.55 -11.04
N LYS A 222 0.12 -26.94 -9.78
CA LYS A 222 -1.09 -27.71 -9.44
C LYS A 222 -2.34 -26.83 -9.59
N GLY A 223 -3.41 -27.41 -10.12
CA GLY A 223 -4.72 -26.75 -10.25
C GLY A 223 -5.19 -26.63 -11.69
N LEU A 224 -5.97 -25.59 -11.98
CA LEU A 224 -6.53 -25.35 -13.31
C LEU A 224 -5.49 -24.74 -14.26
N LYS A 225 -5.34 -25.33 -15.44
CA LYS A 225 -4.46 -24.84 -16.50
C LYS A 225 -5.20 -24.68 -17.81
N ALA A 226 -4.85 -23.67 -18.58
CA ALA A 226 -5.26 -23.56 -19.97
C ALA A 226 -4.46 -24.56 -20.82
N VAL A 227 -5.14 -25.22 -21.75
CA VAL A 227 -4.57 -26.13 -22.75
C VAL A 227 -5.16 -25.79 -24.11
N SER A 228 -4.52 -26.25 -25.19
CA SER A 228 -5.06 -26.07 -26.54
C SER A 228 -6.40 -26.78 -26.67
N TYR A 229 -7.37 -26.11 -27.27
CA TYR A 229 -8.65 -26.73 -27.64
C TYR A 229 -8.49 -27.42 -29.00
N ILE A 230 -8.94 -28.67 -29.08
CA ILE A 230 -8.94 -29.46 -30.31
C ILE A 230 -10.39 -29.82 -30.64
N ASP A 231 -10.81 -29.56 -31.87
CA ASP A 231 -12.17 -29.88 -32.33
C ASP A 231 -12.32 -31.38 -32.63
N HIS A 232 -13.53 -31.89 -32.51
CA HIS A 232 -13.88 -33.28 -32.84
C HIS A 232 -13.02 -34.36 -32.13
N ALA A 233 -12.47 -34.06 -30.95
CA ALA A 233 -11.79 -35.07 -30.12
C ALA A 233 -12.78 -36.15 -29.68
N GLU A 234 -12.41 -37.42 -29.89
CA GLU A 234 -13.17 -38.60 -29.44
C GLU A 234 -12.84 -38.94 -27.99
N SER A 235 -11.58 -38.76 -27.59
CA SER A 235 -11.14 -38.95 -26.21
C SER A 235 -9.96 -38.05 -25.85
N LEU A 236 -9.76 -37.87 -24.54
CA LEU A 236 -8.61 -37.19 -23.97
C LEU A 236 -7.71 -38.19 -23.25
N ASN A 237 -6.40 -38.01 -23.38
CA ASN A 237 -5.40 -38.95 -22.89
C ASN A 237 -4.27 -38.21 -22.17
N ILE A 238 -3.83 -38.72 -21.02
CA ILE A 238 -2.66 -38.21 -20.29
C ILE A 238 -1.57 -39.27 -20.31
N THR A 239 -0.37 -38.87 -20.75
CA THR A 239 0.84 -39.71 -20.72
C THR A 239 1.91 -39.10 -19.81
N ILE A 240 2.85 -39.92 -19.36
CA ILE A 240 4.09 -39.45 -18.71
C ILE A 240 5.18 -39.31 -19.77
N GLU A 241 5.68 -38.11 -19.94
CA GLU A 241 6.68 -37.74 -20.95
C GLU A 241 7.98 -37.21 -20.31
N PRO A 242 9.10 -37.15 -21.04
CA PRO A 242 10.28 -36.39 -20.63
C PRO A 242 9.96 -34.92 -20.36
N GLU A 243 10.77 -34.27 -19.54
CA GLU A 243 10.67 -32.83 -19.30
C GLU A 243 10.66 -32.04 -20.64
N GLY A 244 9.71 -31.12 -20.77
CA GLY A 244 9.45 -30.38 -22.02
C GLY A 244 8.43 -31.04 -22.95
N GLY A 245 8.01 -32.28 -22.68
CA GLY A 245 7.04 -33.03 -23.47
C GLY A 245 7.68 -33.87 -24.57
N SER A 246 6.84 -34.38 -25.47
CA SER A 246 7.23 -35.16 -26.65
C SER A 246 6.38 -34.77 -27.86
N ASP A 247 6.92 -35.02 -29.06
CA ASP A 247 6.23 -34.76 -30.33
C ASP A 247 5.14 -35.81 -30.60
N GLU A 248 5.38 -37.05 -30.17
CA GLU A 248 4.44 -38.18 -30.23
C GLU A 248 4.18 -38.71 -28.81
N PRO A 249 2.98 -39.25 -28.53
CA PRO A 249 2.67 -39.79 -27.21
C PRO A 249 3.44 -41.09 -26.93
N THR A 250 4.00 -41.19 -25.73
CA THR A 250 4.51 -42.47 -25.23
C THR A 250 3.31 -43.32 -24.78
N VAL A 251 2.71 -44.07 -25.70
CA VAL A 251 1.49 -44.89 -25.47
C VAL A 251 1.65 -45.86 -24.30
N GLU A 252 2.84 -46.44 -24.11
CA GLU A 252 3.17 -47.32 -22.97
C GLU A 252 3.13 -46.60 -21.60
N GLN A 253 3.10 -45.27 -21.61
CA GLN A 253 3.03 -44.41 -20.43
C GLN A 253 1.67 -43.71 -20.31
N LEU A 254 0.61 -44.23 -20.95
CA LEU A 254 -0.76 -43.74 -20.78
C LEU A 254 -1.25 -44.00 -19.35
N ILE A 255 -1.53 -42.94 -18.60
CA ILE A 255 -1.94 -43.04 -17.19
C ILE A 255 -3.40 -42.67 -16.93
N ALA A 256 -4.04 -41.92 -17.82
CA ALA A 256 -5.46 -41.63 -17.71
C ALA A 256 -6.10 -41.36 -19.07
N ASN A 257 -7.38 -41.72 -19.21
CA ASN A 257 -8.19 -41.51 -20.40
C ASN A 257 -9.61 -41.08 -20.03
N GLY A 258 -10.26 -40.27 -20.87
CA GLY A 258 -11.69 -39.94 -20.76
C GLY A 258 -12.32 -39.63 -22.12
N GLU A 259 -13.48 -40.21 -22.39
CA GLU A 259 -14.27 -39.94 -23.60
C GLU A 259 -14.91 -38.55 -23.56
N VAL A 260 -14.98 -37.89 -24.72
CA VAL A 260 -15.52 -36.52 -24.89
C VAL A 260 -16.99 -36.53 -25.26
#